data_AF-A0A1Q4R590-F1
#
_entry.id   AF-A0A1Q4R590-F1
#
_cell.length_a   1.000
_cell.length_b   1.000
_cell.length_c   1.000
_cell.angle_alpha   90.00
_cell.angle_beta   90.00
_cell.angle_gamma   90.00
#
_symmetry.space_group_name_H-M   'P 1'
#
loop_
_entity.id
_entity.type
_entity.pdbx_description
1 polymer ?
#
loop_
_entity_poly.entity_id
_entity_poly.type
_entity_poly.pdbx_seq_one_letter_code
_entity_poly.pdbx_strand_id
1 'polypeptide(L)'
;MAKRKIRLTDHDPLESKTDSILSSFSTAEPVNKLASQQFKNSTGSQVKETAKAQLKKATYQLDESLLERLDRAYLQMSLDRGRQDTPYKEVLVETAIAYFLDQLEENSDLIEQALARQENRG
;
A
#
# COMPACT_ATOMS: atom_id res chain seq x y z
N MET A 1 17.77 -55.96 -43.48
CA MET A 1 17.49 -54.50 -43.39
C MET A 1 17.47 -54.08 -41.93
N ALA A 2 18.27 -53.07 -41.57
CA ALA A 2 18.58 -52.70 -40.19
C ALA A 2 17.43 -51.94 -39.51
N LYS A 3 17.04 -52.36 -38.29
CA LYS A 3 16.08 -51.66 -37.44
C LYS A 3 16.81 -50.58 -36.63
N ARG A 4 16.47 -49.30 -36.85
CA ARG A 4 16.98 -48.17 -36.07
C ARG A 4 16.36 -48.21 -34.66
N LYS A 5 17.19 -48.36 -33.62
CA LYS A 5 16.81 -48.17 -32.21
C LYS A 5 16.94 -46.69 -31.87
N ILE A 6 15.84 -46.04 -31.52
CA ILE A 6 15.81 -44.68 -30.94
C ILE A 6 16.19 -44.82 -29.46
N ARG A 7 17.26 -44.14 -29.04
CA ARG A 7 17.65 -44.04 -27.62
C ARG A 7 16.79 -42.95 -26.99
N LEU A 8 15.95 -43.34 -26.02
CA LEU A 8 15.26 -42.44 -25.12
C LEU A 8 16.31 -41.99 -24.09
N THR A 9 16.89 -40.81 -24.27
CA THR A 9 17.70 -40.18 -23.22
C THR A 9 16.74 -39.66 -22.15
N ASP A 10 16.92 -40.15 -20.93
CA ASP A 10 16.30 -39.65 -19.71
C ASP A 10 16.42 -38.13 -19.65
N HIS A 11 15.30 -37.45 -19.84
CA HIS A 11 15.13 -36.08 -19.41
C HIS A 11 13.80 -36.03 -18.66
N ASP A 12 13.87 -36.43 -17.39
CA ASP A 12 12.82 -36.17 -16.42
C ASP A 12 12.70 -34.63 -16.27
N PRO A 13 11.57 -34.01 -16.62
CA PRO A 13 11.42 -32.57 -16.59
C PRO A 13 11.05 -32.02 -15.20
N LEU A 14 10.98 -32.88 -14.17
CA LEU A 14 10.53 -32.48 -12.82
C LEU A 14 11.66 -32.19 -11.84
N GLU A 15 12.93 -32.41 -12.20
CA GLU A 15 14.06 -32.13 -11.33
C GLU A 15 14.77 -30.84 -11.77
N SER A 16 14.86 -29.87 -10.85
CA SER A 16 15.66 -28.64 -10.93
C SER A 16 15.06 -27.46 -11.68
N LYS A 17 14.21 -26.67 -11.00
CA LYS A 17 14.13 -25.19 -11.15
C LYS A 17 13.25 -24.42 -10.16
N THR A 18 12.69 -25.03 -9.13
CA THR A 18 11.82 -24.31 -8.17
C THR A 18 12.49 -23.90 -6.85
N ASP A 19 13.59 -24.53 -6.43
CA ASP A 19 14.24 -24.16 -5.16
C ASP A 19 15.08 -22.88 -5.23
N SER A 20 15.56 -22.47 -6.42
CA SER A 20 16.42 -21.29 -6.54
C SER A 20 15.69 -19.96 -6.36
N ILE A 21 14.35 -19.95 -6.36
CA ILE A 21 13.56 -18.70 -6.26
C ILE A 21 13.24 -18.35 -4.80
N LEU A 22 13.35 -19.30 -3.87
CA LEU A 22 13.02 -19.08 -2.46
C LEU A 22 14.18 -18.52 -1.62
N SER A 23 15.43 -18.64 -2.08
CA SER A 23 16.59 -18.09 -1.35
C SER A 23 16.81 -16.58 -1.54
N SER A 24 16.13 -15.92 -2.48
CA SER A 24 16.28 -14.46 -2.68
C SER A 24 15.44 -13.60 -1.76
N PHE A 25 14.55 -14.19 -0.94
CA PHE A 25 13.65 -13.44 -0.04
C PHE A 25 14.07 -13.48 1.43
N SER A 26 15.20 -14.09 1.77
CA SER A 26 15.63 -14.24 3.17
C SER A 26 16.94 -13.51 3.45
N THR A 27 16.88 -12.18 3.53
CA THR A 27 17.76 -11.40 4.41
C THR A 27 17.11 -10.03 4.67
N ALA A 28 16.30 -9.96 5.72
CA ALA A 28 15.95 -8.70 6.34
C ALA A 28 17.09 -8.32 7.29
N GLU A 29 17.81 -7.24 6.99
CA GLU A 29 18.43 -6.39 8.02
C GLU A 29 18.19 -4.90 7.69
N PRO A 30 18.05 -4.04 8.71
CA PRO A 30 17.51 -2.68 8.55
C PRO A 30 18.62 -1.63 8.63
N VAL A 31 18.86 -0.84 7.58
CA VAL A 31 19.75 0.34 7.70
C VAL A 31 19.29 1.51 6.83
N ASN A 32 18.93 2.59 7.52
CA ASN A 32 18.86 3.98 7.04
C ASN A 32 20.00 4.32 6.06
N LYS A 33 19.69 4.86 4.89
CA LYS A 33 20.55 5.87 4.21
C LYS A 33 19.82 6.60 3.08
N LEU A 34 19.89 7.93 3.20
CA LEU A 34 19.64 8.96 2.21
C LEU A 34 20.03 8.53 0.78
N ALA A 35 19.11 8.68 -0.18
CA ALA A 35 19.45 8.85 -1.59
C ALA A 35 18.44 9.80 -2.22
N SER A 36 18.83 11.07 -2.29
CA SER A 36 18.23 12.09 -3.13
C SER A 36 18.25 11.62 -4.60
N GLN A 37 17.12 11.15 -5.11
CA GLN A 37 16.98 10.90 -6.55
C GLN A 37 16.40 12.14 -7.22
N GLN A 38 17.31 12.92 -7.79
CA GLN A 38 17.03 14.00 -8.73
C GLN A 38 16.69 13.36 -10.09
N PHE A 39 15.40 13.32 -10.45
CA PHE A 39 14.98 13.04 -11.83
C PHE A 39 14.69 14.38 -12.52
N LYS A 40 15.54 14.76 -13.48
CA LYS A 40 15.32 15.90 -14.37
C LYS A 40 14.88 15.41 -15.77
N ASN A 41 13.67 15.83 -16.14
CA ASN A 41 13.19 16.25 -17.48
C ASN A 41 13.00 15.13 -18.53
N SER A 42 11.99 15.10 -19.42
CA SER A 42 10.98 16.06 -19.92
C SER A 42 9.97 15.27 -20.78
N THR A 43 8.68 15.63 -20.78
CA THR A 43 7.85 15.87 -21.99
C THR A 43 6.46 16.37 -21.56
N GLY A 44 6.20 17.63 -21.90
CA GLY A 44 4.91 18.22 -22.27
C GLY A 44 3.62 17.73 -21.62
N SER A 45 3.14 18.49 -20.65
CA SER A 45 1.74 18.96 -20.64
C SER A 45 1.68 20.21 -19.75
N GLN A 46 1.21 21.32 -20.34
CA GLN A 46 0.85 22.53 -19.61
C GLN A 46 -0.35 22.21 -18.71
N VAL A 47 -0.09 21.60 -17.56
CA VAL A 47 -1.04 21.59 -16.46
C VAL A 47 -0.87 22.96 -15.83
N LYS A 48 -1.91 23.80 -15.95
CA LYS A 48 -2.06 25.05 -15.20
C LYS A 48 -1.47 24.86 -13.81
N GLU A 49 -0.55 25.73 -13.41
CA GLU A 49 -0.04 25.77 -12.04
C GLU A 49 -1.20 26.15 -11.11
N THR A 50 -2.07 25.18 -10.82
CA THR A 50 -2.90 25.20 -9.62
C THR A 50 -1.90 25.26 -8.49
N ALA A 51 -1.99 26.31 -7.66
CA ALA A 51 -1.18 26.47 -6.47
C ALA A 51 -1.05 25.11 -5.79
N LYS A 52 0.15 24.52 -5.80
CA LYS A 52 0.38 23.20 -5.22
C LYS A 52 -0.02 23.31 -3.76
N ALA A 53 -1.05 22.58 -3.36
CA ALA A 53 -1.42 22.50 -1.95
C ALA A 53 -0.18 22.12 -1.15
N GLN A 54 0.13 22.89 -0.11
CA GLN A 54 1.26 22.60 0.76
C GLN A 54 0.90 21.40 1.64
N LEU A 55 1.17 20.19 1.15
CA LEU A 55 0.95 18.96 1.88
C LEU A 55 1.99 18.82 3.00
N LYS A 56 1.53 18.58 4.23
CA LYS A 56 2.37 18.26 5.39
C LYS A 56 2.14 16.80 5.79
N LYS A 57 3.23 16.10 6.12
CA LYS A 57 3.17 14.73 6.65
C LYS A 57 3.01 14.78 8.16
N ALA A 58 2.11 13.97 8.70
CA ALA A 58 1.95 13.72 10.12
C ALA A 58 1.83 12.21 10.36
N THR A 59 2.36 11.74 11.48
CA THR A 59 2.30 10.33 11.88
C THR A 59 1.51 10.23 13.18
N TYR A 60 0.49 9.37 13.21
CA TYR A 60 -0.37 9.15 14.37
C TYR A 60 -0.31 7.70 14.83
N GLN A 61 -0.49 7.47 16.12
CA GLN A 61 -0.69 6.11 16.65
C GLN A 61 -2.17 5.74 16.49
N LEU A 62 -2.42 4.65 15.77
CA LEU A 62 -3.74 4.09 15.57
C LEU A 62 -3.85 2.75 16.27
N ASP A 63 -5.07 2.42 16.69
CA ASP A 63 -5.36 1.08 17.19
C ASP A 63 -5.24 0.07 16.03
N GLU A 64 -4.72 -1.13 16.33
CA GLU A 64 -4.49 -2.17 15.33
C GLU A 64 -5.81 -2.58 14.65
N SER A 65 -6.89 -2.66 15.44
CA SER A 65 -8.23 -2.98 14.93
C SER A 65 -8.74 -1.96 13.89
N LEU A 66 -8.38 -0.68 14.06
CA LEU A 66 -8.75 0.38 13.12
C LEU A 66 -7.94 0.26 11.83
N LEU A 67 -6.65 -0.04 11.94
CA LEU A 67 -5.77 -0.24 10.79
C LEU A 67 -6.23 -1.43 9.94
N GLU A 68 -6.57 -2.56 10.58
CA GLU A 68 -7.14 -3.72 9.88
C GLU A 68 -8.44 -3.37 9.15
N ARG A 69 -9.31 -2.59 9.79
CA ARG A 69 -10.58 -2.17 9.17
C ARG A 69 -10.33 -1.29 7.95
N LEU A 70 -9.34 -0.40 8.01
CA LEU A 70 -8.93 0.44 6.88
C LEU A 70 -8.39 -0.40 5.72
N ASP A 71 -7.56 -1.40 6.02
CA ASP A 71 -7.03 -2.31 5.01
C ASP A 71 -8.12 -3.14 4.33
N ARG A 72 -9.09 -3.64 5.10
CA ARG A 72 -10.25 -4.34 4.53
C ARG A 72 -11.09 -3.42 3.64
N ALA A 73 -11.34 -2.19 4.08
CA ALA A 73 -12.10 -1.22 3.28
C ALA A 73 -11.39 -0.88 1.96
N TYR A 74 -10.06 -0.67 2.01
CA TYR A 74 -9.25 -0.45 0.83
C TYR A 74 -9.29 -1.64 -0.13
N LEU A 75 -9.11 -2.86 0.38
CA LEU A 75 -9.17 -4.08 -0.42
C LEU A 75 -10.53 -4.23 -1.09
N GLN A 76 -11.62 -4.03 -0.35
CA GLN A 76 -12.98 -4.09 -0.89
C GLN A 76 -13.16 -3.09 -2.03
N MET A 77 -12.79 -1.82 -1.83
CA MET A 77 -12.85 -0.81 -2.89
C MET A 77 -12.00 -1.19 -4.11
N SER A 78 -10.85 -1.82 -3.89
CA SER A 78 -9.98 -2.27 -4.98
C SER A 78 -10.54 -3.43 -5.79
N LEU A 79 -11.36 -4.28 -5.17
CA LEU A 79 -12.10 -5.33 -5.85
C LEU A 79 -13.28 -4.75 -6.63
N ASP A 80 -14.00 -3.80 -6.03
CA ASP A 80 -15.22 -3.22 -6.63
C ASP A 80 -14.92 -2.29 -7.82
N ARG A 81 -13.85 -1.49 -7.73
CA ARG A 81 -13.48 -0.49 -8.75
C ARG A 81 -12.32 -0.93 -9.64
N GLY A 82 -11.61 -1.99 -9.26
CA GLY A 82 -10.35 -2.37 -9.87
C GLY A 82 -9.16 -1.55 -9.36
N ARG A 83 -7.96 -2.15 -9.40
CA ARG A 83 -6.75 -1.59 -8.77
C ARG A 83 -6.31 -0.22 -9.31
N GLN A 84 -6.69 0.12 -10.54
CA GLN A 84 -6.28 1.38 -11.18
C GLN A 84 -7.17 2.56 -10.77
N ASP A 85 -8.41 2.29 -10.39
CA ASP A 85 -9.40 3.31 -10.00
C ASP A 85 -9.61 3.34 -8.48
N THR A 86 -8.72 2.69 -7.72
CA THR A 86 -8.74 2.73 -6.26
C THR A 86 -7.97 3.95 -5.76
N PRO A 87 -8.56 4.81 -4.92
CA PRO A 87 -7.83 5.93 -4.34
C PRO A 87 -6.69 5.41 -3.45
N TYR A 88 -5.60 6.18 -3.37
CA TYR A 88 -4.51 5.85 -2.45
C TYR A 88 -4.98 5.85 -1.00
N LYS A 89 -4.30 5.08 -0.13
CA LYS A 89 -4.67 4.95 1.28
C LYS A 89 -4.65 6.29 2.01
N GLU A 90 -3.69 7.14 1.71
CA GLU A 90 -3.59 8.49 2.27
C GLU A 90 -4.79 9.36 1.91
N VAL A 91 -5.33 9.23 0.69
CA VAL A 91 -6.52 9.98 0.24
C VAL A 91 -7.76 9.49 0.99
N LEU A 92 -7.86 8.18 1.25
CA LEU A 92 -8.94 7.62 2.08
C LEU A 92 -8.88 8.15 3.51
N VAL A 93 -7.68 8.18 4.12
CA VAL A 93 -7.50 8.71 5.47
C VAL A 93 -7.82 10.20 5.52
N GLU A 94 -7.36 10.98 4.54
CA GLU A 94 -7.67 12.41 4.42
C GLU A 94 -9.18 12.64 4.35
N THR A 95 -9.87 11.91 3.48
CA THR A 95 -11.33 12.01 3.32
C THR A 95 -12.06 11.62 4.60
N ALA A 96 -11.61 10.56 5.29
CA ALA A 96 -12.22 10.12 6.53
C ALA A 96 -12.03 11.15 7.67
N ILE A 97 -10.86 11.78 7.75
CA ILE A 97 -10.59 12.86 8.71
C ILE A 97 -11.45 14.08 8.40
N ALA A 98 -11.52 14.51 7.14
CA ALA A 98 -12.35 15.64 6.73
C ALA A 98 -13.81 15.40 7.10
N TYR A 99 -14.35 14.23 6.74
CA TYR A 99 -15.72 13.84 7.11
C TYR A 99 -15.94 13.88 8.63
N PHE A 100 -15.00 13.37 9.41
CA PHE A 100 -15.12 13.40 10.88
C PHE A 100 -15.09 14.83 11.44
N LEU A 101 -14.25 15.71 10.89
CA LEU A 101 -14.19 17.12 11.29
C LEU A 101 -15.48 17.87 10.94
N ASP A 102 -16.04 17.64 9.76
CA ASP A 102 -17.34 18.21 9.37
C ASP A 102 -18.45 17.75 10.34
N GLN A 103 -18.45 16.46 10.70
CA GLN A 103 -19.41 15.91 11.66
C GLN A 103 -19.21 16.43 13.10
N LEU A 104 -18.00 16.82 13.48
CA LEU A 104 -17.72 17.44 14.79
C LEU A 104 -18.32 18.84 14.89
N GLU A 105 -18.37 19.60 13.80
CA GLU A 105 -19.03 20.90 13.78
C GLU A 105 -20.54 20.77 14.00
N GLU A 106 -21.13 19.68 13.52
CA GLU A 106 -22.56 19.38 13.65
C GLU A 106 -22.92 18.69 14.98
N ASN A 107 -21.99 17.93 15.58
CA ASN A 107 -22.25 17.09 16.74
C ASN A 107 -21.17 17.28 17.83
N SER A 108 -21.47 18.14 18.81
CA SER A 108 -20.57 18.41 19.95
C SER A 108 -20.25 17.17 20.79
N ASP A 109 -21.17 16.20 20.85
CA ASP A 109 -21.03 14.98 21.66
C ASP A 109 -19.88 14.09 21.18
N LEU A 110 -19.47 14.22 19.92
CA LEU A 110 -18.32 13.50 19.37
C LEU A 110 -17.00 13.94 20.03
N ILE A 111 -16.90 15.19 20.48
CA ILE A 111 -15.74 15.68 21.25
C ILE A 111 -15.69 14.99 22.61
N GLU A 112 -16.82 14.93 23.31
CA GLU A 112 -16.90 14.25 24.61
C GLU A 112 -16.56 12.76 24.47
N GLN A 113 -17.05 12.10 23.42
CA GLN A 113 -16.69 10.71 23.15
C GLN A 113 -15.19 10.53 22.86
N ALA A 114 -14.57 11.47 22.14
CA ALA A 114 -13.14 11.44 21.88
C ALA A 114 -12.32 11.62 23.17
N LEU A 115 -12.73 12.54 24.04
CA LEU A 115 -12.11 12.75 25.35
C LEU A 115 -12.25 11.51 26.25
N ALA A 116 -13.44 10.92 26.34
CA ALA A 116 -13.66 9.69 27.11
C ALA A 116 -12.78 8.53 26.60
N ARG A 117 -12.57 8.41 25.28
CA ARG A 117 -11.65 7.41 24.71
C ARG A 117 -10.19 7.72 25.04
N GLN A 118 -9.80 8.98 25.14
CA GLN A 118 -8.45 9.37 25.53
C GLN A 118 -8.16 8.99 26.98
N GLU A 119 -9.12 9.22 27.89
CA GLU A 119 -8.97 8.83 29.30
C GLU A 119 -8.79 7.32 29.47
N ASN A 120 -9.48 6.51 28.66
CA ASN A 120 -9.34 5.05 28.68
C ASN A 120 -8.02 4.52 28.07
N ARG A 121 -7.18 5.39 27.49
CA ARG A 121 -5.87 5.01 26.91
C ARG A 121 -4.69 5.30 27.85
N GLY A 122 -4.90 6.10 28.89
CA GLY A 122 -3.89 6.39 29.93
C GLY A 122 -3.90 5.34 31.02
#